data_AF-A0A161ZAP0-F1
#
_entry.id   AF-A0A161ZAP0-F1
#
_cell.length_a   1.000
_cell.length_b   1.000
_cell.length_c   1.000
_cell.angle_alpha   90.00
_cell.angle_beta   90.00
_cell.angle_gamma   90.00
#
_symmetry.space_group_name_H-M   'P 1'
#
loop_
_entity.id
_entity.type
_entity.pdbx_description
1 polymer ?
#
loop_
_entity_poly.entity_id
_entity_poly.type
_entity_poly.pdbx_seq_one_letter_code
_entity_poly.pdbx_strand_id
1 'polypeptide(L)'
;MLSEARFCEAAAQRAVDRRNNNAANPGAFKTGAVLVSAMLAEGKMIDGALKHLNLDFYERMRYVEKNSEYIHSSDGAEAIQMVKLSNRQVLVHRLISPELRGEFQAHWLGVWEDHTAPNELGKLRAVMKAKLEARHKKREIARRQGGLDFGPDYLETAIEHVYPQG
;
A
#
# COMPACT_ATOMS: atom_id res chain seq x y z
N MET A 1 -29.15 -30.81 6.74
CA MET A 1 -28.78 -29.49 6.19
C MET A 1 -28.88 -28.47 7.32
N LEU A 2 -27.75 -28.03 7.88
CA LEU A 2 -27.73 -26.93 8.84
C LEU A 2 -27.91 -25.64 8.02
N SER A 3 -28.96 -24.87 8.30
CA SER A 3 -29.37 -23.71 7.50
C SER A 3 -28.27 -22.66 7.43
N GLU A 4 -28.16 -21.96 6.29
CA GLU A 4 -27.22 -20.86 6.06
C GLU A 4 -27.24 -19.82 7.20
N ALA A 5 -28.40 -19.65 7.85
CA ALA A 5 -28.57 -18.82 9.04
C ALA A 5 -27.61 -19.17 10.17
N ARG A 6 -27.35 -20.46 10.46
CA ARG A 6 -26.39 -20.88 11.49
C ARG A 6 -24.94 -20.61 11.09
N PHE A 7 -24.62 -20.66 9.80
CA PHE A 7 -23.31 -20.28 9.27
C PHE A 7 -23.09 -18.77 9.37
N CYS A 8 -24.10 -17.97 9.04
CA CYS A 8 -24.08 -16.52 9.18
C CYS A 8 -24.00 -16.09 10.65
N GLU A 9 -24.75 -16.73 11.56
CA GLU A 9 -24.66 -16.49 13.01
C GLU A 9 -23.27 -16.86 13.57
N ALA A 10 -22.71 -18.00 13.17
CA ALA A 10 -21.37 -18.38 13.58
C ALA A 10 -20.29 -17.43 13.04
N ALA A 11 -20.47 -16.90 11.83
CA ALA A 11 -19.57 -15.90 11.24
C ALA A 11 -19.71 -14.53 11.94
N ALA A 12 -20.93 -14.11 12.26
CA ALA A 12 -21.21 -12.90 13.01
C ALA A 12 -20.65 -12.98 14.43
N GLN A 13 -20.83 -14.12 15.11
CA GLN A 13 -20.28 -14.35 16.44
C GLN A 13 -18.74 -14.32 16.42
N ARG A 14 -18.10 -14.97 15.44
CA ARG A 14 -16.64 -14.89 15.27
C ARG A 14 -16.14 -13.46 14.98
N ALA A 15 -16.92 -12.65 14.28
CA ALA A 15 -16.59 -11.25 14.00
C ALA A 15 -16.72 -10.38 15.27
N VAL A 16 -17.74 -10.65 16.09
CA VAL A 16 -17.93 -10.03 17.41
C VAL A 16 -16.81 -10.43 18.38
N ASP A 17 -16.49 -11.72 18.45
CA ASP A 17 -15.43 -12.25 19.30
C ASP A 17 -14.05 -11.70 18.88
N ARG A 18 -13.79 -11.54 17.57
CA ARG A 18 -12.60 -10.83 17.07
C ARG A 18 -12.59 -9.36 17.46
N ARG A 19 -13.73 -8.65 17.39
CA ARG A 19 -13.83 -7.26 17.83
C ARG A 19 -13.55 -7.12 19.32
N ASN A 20 -14.09 -8.02 20.13
CA ASN A 20 -13.89 -8.03 21.58
C ASN A 20 -12.44 -8.37 21.96
N ASN A 21 -11.82 -9.34 21.28
CA ASN A 21 -10.41 -9.67 21.47
C ASN A 21 -9.47 -8.56 20.99
N ASN A 22 -9.84 -7.85 19.92
CA ASN A 22 -9.11 -6.67 19.49
C ASN A 22 -9.29 -5.52 20.51
N ALA A 23 -10.45 -5.39 21.17
CA ALA A 23 -10.72 -4.33 22.16
C ALA A 23 -9.95 -4.52 23.45
N ALA A 24 -9.66 -5.76 23.81
CA ALA A 24 -8.77 -6.10 24.92
C ALA A 24 -7.28 -5.85 24.61
N ASN A 25 -6.91 -5.56 23.36
CA ASN A 25 -5.53 -5.39 22.94
C ASN A 25 -5.32 -3.97 22.35
N PRO A 26 -4.82 -3.00 23.14
CA PRO A 26 -4.68 -1.60 22.72
C PRO A 26 -3.86 -1.41 21.44
N GLY A 27 -2.96 -2.35 21.12
CA GLY A 27 -2.21 -2.38 19.87
C GLY A 27 -3.07 -2.68 18.65
N ALA A 28 -4.06 -3.57 18.75
CA ALA A 28 -4.92 -3.96 17.63
C ALA A 28 -5.86 -2.81 17.19
N PHE A 29 -6.33 -1.99 18.13
CA PHE A 29 -7.10 -0.78 17.83
C PHE A 29 -6.24 0.27 17.12
N LYS A 30 -4.98 0.44 17.53
CA LYS A 30 -4.03 1.33 16.86
C LYS A 30 -3.74 0.83 15.44
N THR A 31 -3.48 -0.46 15.25
CA THR A 31 -3.23 -1.04 13.93
C THR A 31 -4.44 -0.89 13.00
N GLY A 32 -5.67 -1.14 13.49
CA GLY A 32 -6.89 -0.98 12.69
C GLY A 32 -7.18 0.47 12.30
N ALA A 33 -7.03 1.42 13.23
CA ALA A 33 -7.21 2.84 12.96
C ALA A 33 -6.13 3.40 12.01
N VAL A 34 -4.88 2.98 12.18
CA VAL A 34 -3.77 3.29 11.27
C VAL A 34 -4.08 2.79 9.86
N LEU A 35 -4.56 1.54 9.74
CA LEU A 35 -4.92 0.95 8.46
C LEU A 35 -6.01 1.73 7.73
N VAL A 36 -7.10 2.07 8.44
CA VAL A 36 -8.22 2.84 7.87
C VAL A 36 -7.76 4.25 7.49
N SER A 37 -6.95 4.91 8.33
CA SER A 37 -6.41 6.24 8.03
C SER A 37 -5.51 6.24 6.78
N ALA A 38 -4.67 5.21 6.62
CA ALA A 38 -3.84 5.02 5.42
C ALA A 38 -4.70 4.76 4.18
N MET A 39 -5.74 3.91 4.28
CA MET A 39 -6.66 3.68 3.16
C MET A 39 -7.40 4.97 2.74
N LEU A 40 -7.82 5.78 3.71
CA LEU A 40 -8.48 7.06 3.44
C LEU A 40 -7.53 8.10 2.82
N ALA A 41 -6.27 8.15 3.29
CA ALA A 41 -5.24 9.03 2.72
C ALA A 41 -4.92 8.62 1.28
N GLU A 42 -4.79 7.33 1.01
CA GLU A 42 -4.62 6.77 -0.34
C GLU A 42 -5.79 7.15 -1.24
N GLY A 43 -7.03 6.91 -0.78
CA GLY A 43 -8.25 7.26 -1.50
C GLY A 43 -8.31 8.75 -1.82
N LYS A 44 -7.94 9.62 -0.87
CA LYS A 44 -7.91 11.07 -1.06
C LYS A 44 -6.90 11.51 -2.12
N MET A 45 -5.71 10.89 -2.18
CA MET A 45 -4.72 11.22 -3.21
C MET A 45 -5.15 10.76 -4.59
N ILE A 46 -5.64 9.52 -4.71
CA ILE A 46 -6.17 9.00 -5.98
C ILE A 46 -7.34 9.86 -6.46
N ASP A 47 -8.25 10.23 -5.56
CA ASP A 47 -9.38 11.12 -5.86
C ASP A 47 -8.91 12.51 -6.28
N GLY A 48 -7.91 13.08 -5.62
CA GLY A 48 -7.30 14.36 -6.00
C GLY A 48 -6.73 14.32 -7.41
N ALA A 49 -5.96 13.28 -7.73
CA ALA A 49 -5.34 13.10 -9.04
C ALA A 49 -6.39 12.90 -10.15
N LEU A 50 -7.46 12.15 -9.88
CA LEU A 50 -8.52 11.85 -10.85
C LEU A 50 -9.61 12.91 -10.94
N LYS A 51 -9.63 13.91 -10.05
CA LYS A 51 -10.69 14.92 -9.94
C LYS A 51 -11.06 15.59 -11.26
N HIS A 52 -10.06 15.87 -12.11
CA HIS A 52 -10.23 16.52 -13.40
C HIS A 52 -11.02 15.70 -14.43
N LEU A 53 -11.15 14.39 -14.23
CA LEU A 53 -11.91 13.51 -15.13
C LEU A 53 -13.43 13.55 -14.84
N ASN A 54 -13.85 14.20 -13.75
CA ASN A 54 -15.25 14.35 -13.34
C ASN A 54 -16.03 13.03 -13.32
N LEU A 55 -15.37 11.97 -12.86
CA LEU A 55 -15.92 10.62 -12.78
C LEU A 55 -16.66 10.40 -11.45
N ASP A 56 -17.77 9.67 -11.50
CA ASP A 56 -18.42 9.21 -10.28
C ASP A 56 -17.55 8.20 -9.50
N PHE A 57 -17.99 7.77 -8.32
CA PHE A 57 -17.22 6.83 -7.50
C PHE A 57 -16.96 5.49 -8.21
N TYR A 58 -17.96 4.91 -8.87
CA TYR A 58 -17.84 3.61 -9.54
C TYR A 58 -17.04 3.70 -10.83
N GLU A 59 -17.18 4.80 -11.56
CA GLU A 59 -16.38 5.13 -12.73
C GLU A 59 -14.91 5.30 -12.38
N ARG A 60 -14.60 5.97 -11.25
CA ARG A 60 -13.22 6.07 -10.74
C ARG A 60 -12.64 4.70 -10.42
N MET A 61 -13.37 3.84 -9.71
CA MET A 61 -12.88 2.48 -9.42
C MET A 61 -12.59 1.70 -10.70
N ARG A 62 -13.53 1.72 -11.66
CA ARG A 62 -13.33 1.06 -12.97
C ARG A 62 -12.18 1.66 -13.76
N TYR A 63 -11.98 2.97 -13.68
CA TYR A 63 -10.87 3.64 -14.33
C TYR A 63 -9.55 3.18 -13.74
N VAL A 64 -9.41 3.20 -12.42
CA VAL A 64 -8.20 2.74 -11.72
C VAL A 64 -7.92 1.28 -12.08
N GLU A 65 -8.91 0.41 -12.03
CA GLU A 65 -8.77 -1.01 -12.38
C GLU A 65 -8.24 -1.19 -13.81
N LYS A 66 -8.84 -0.51 -14.79
CA LYS A 66 -8.49 -0.65 -16.21
C LYS A 66 -7.17 0.02 -16.59
N ASN A 67 -6.76 1.07 -15.88
CA ASN A 67 -5.58 1.86 -16.21
C ASN A 67 -4.42 1.63 -15.23
N SER A 68 -4.51 0.63 -14.36
CA SER A 68 -3.43 0.26 -13.46
C SER A 68 -2.49 -0.77 -14.07
N GLU A 69 -1.21 -0.63 -13.76
CA GLU A 69 -0.18 -1.62 -13.98
C GLU A 69 0.57 -1.88 -12.67
N TYR A 70 0.93 -3.13 -12.40
CA TYR A 70 1.77 -3.49 -11.25
C TYR A 70 3.20 -3.80 -11.70
N ILE A 71 4.15 -3.14 -11.07
CA ILE A 71 5.58 -3.39 -11.21
C ILE A 71 6.01 -4.07 -9.91
N HIS A 72 6.37 -5.35 -9.97
CA HIS A 72 6.74 -6.12 -8.78
C HIS A 72 8.24 -6.11 -8.52
N SER A 73 8.65 -6.21 -7.26
CA SER A 73 10.01 -6.63 -6.91
C SER A 73 10.24 -8.09 -7.31
N SER A 74 11.50 -8.48 -7.51
CA SER A 74 11.90 -9.85 -7.88
C SER A 74 11.49 -10.91 -6.84
N ASP A 75 11.50 -10.55 -5.56
CA ASP A 75 11.00 -11.40 -4.45
C ASP A 75 9.48 -11.41 -4.30
N GLY A 76 8.75 -10.60 -5.08
CA GLY A 76 7.30 -10.46 -4.99
C GLY A 76 6.79 -9.81 -3.70
N ALA A 77 7.67 -9.34 -2.81
CA ALA A 77 7.28 -8.83 -1.50
C ALA A 77 6.74 -7.40 -1.53
N GLU A 78 7.11 -6.61 -2.55
CA GLU A 78 6.67 -5.24 -2.77
C GLU A 78 6.23 -5.03 -4.24
N ALA A 79 5.40 -4.03 -4.47
CA ALA A 79 5.05 -3.60 -5.82
C ALA A 79 4.83 -2.09 -5.89
N ILE A 80 5.02 -1.50 -7.07
CA ILE A 80 4.48 -0.19 -7.40
C ILE A 80 3.25 -0.41 -8.29
N GLN A 81 2.08 0.00 -7.83
CA GLN A 81 0.91 0.17 -8.68
C GLN A 81 1.01 1.53 -9.36
N MET A 82 0.99 1.54 -10.68
CA MET A 82 0.99 2.74 -11.50
C MET A 82 -0.38 2.89 -12.15
N VAL A 83 -1.16 3.87 -11.70
CA VAL A 83 -2.40 4.28 -12.36
C VAL A 83 -2.03 5.26 -13.47
N LYS A 84 -2.34 4.88 -14.71
CA LYS A 84 -1.98 5.65 -15.90
C LYS A 84 -3.00 6.75 -16.18
N LEU A 85 -2.53 7.98 -16.37
CA LEU A 85 -3.31 9.09 -16.92
C LEU A 85 -2.57 9.73 -18.11
N SER A 86 -3.24 10.67 -18.77
CA SER A 86 -2.78 11.27 -20.04
C SER A 86 -1.47 12.04 -19.95
N ASN A 87 -1.17 12.69 -18.82
CA ASN A 87 0.04 13.51 -18.63
C ASN A 87 0.65 13.44 -17.22
N ARG A 88 0.14 12.55 -16.38
CA ARG A 88 0.63 12.30 -15.03
C ARG A 88 0.23 10.89 -14.62
N GLN A 89 0.98 10.31 -13.71
CA GLN A 89 0.80 8.94 -13.25
C GLN A 89 0.69 8.96 -11.74
N VAL A 90 -0.25 8.21 -11.17
CA VAL A 90 -0.30 8.01 -9.72
C VAL A 90 0.44 6.72 -9.40
N LEU A 91 1.42 6.82 -8.51
CA LEU A 91 2.26 5.71 -8.10
C LEU A 91 1.95 5.37 -6.64
N VAL A 92 1.63 4.10 -6.39
CA VAL A 92 1.34 3.59 -5.05
C VAL A 92 2.31 2.46 -4.73
N HIS A 93 3.13 2.64 -3.70
CA HIS A 93 4.08 1.63 -3.25
C HIS A 93 3.42 0.64 -2.32
N ARG A 94 2.99 -0.50 -2.86
CA ARG A 94 2.30 -1.59 -2.14
C ARG A 94 3.29 -2.52 -1.44
N LEU A 95 2.93 -2.89 -0.20
CA LEU A 95 3.50 -4.01 0.52
C LEU A 95 2.64 -5.25 0.22
N ILE A 96 3.25 -6.26 -0.40
CA ILE A 96 2.56 -7.47 -0.83
C ILE A 96 2.70 -8.57 0.21
N SER A 97 3.90 -8.75 0.78
CA SER A 97 4.13 -9.84 1.74
C SER A 97 3.50 -9.55 3.11
N PRO A 98 2.90 -10.55 3.78
CA PRO A 98 2.37 -10.40 5.13
C PRO A 98 3.39 -9.94 6.15
N GLU A 99 4.64 -10.38 6.01
CA GLU A 99 5.75 -10.07 6.91
C GLU A 99 6.05 -8.57 6.87
N LEU A 100 6.19 -7.99 5.68
CA LEU A 100 6.42 -6.55 5.52
C LEU A 100 5.20 -5.74 5.98
N ARG A 101 3.98 -6.21 5.70
CA ARG A 101 2.77 -5.54 6.22
C ARG A 101 2.72 -5.53 7.73
N GLY A 102 3.15 -6.61 8.37
CA GLY A 102 3.25 -6.72 9.83
C GLY A 102 4.29 -5.77 10.40
N GLU A 103 5.46 -5.70 9.76
CA GLU A 103 6.58 -4.84 10.13
C GLU A 103 6.22 -3.36 10.06
N PHE A 104 5.70 -2.91 8.92
CA PHE A 104 5.34 -1.50 8.70
C PHE A 104 3.95 -1.14 9.23
N GLN A 105 3.17 -2.11 9.70
CA GLN A 105 1.75 -1.96 10.06
C GLN A 105 0.93 -1.24 8.98
N ALA A 106 1.25 -1.47 7.71
CA ALA A 106 0.69 -0.75 6.57
C ALA A 106 0.53 -1.66 5.34
N HIS A 107 -0.38 -1.29 4.43
CA HIS A 107 -0.50 -1.96 3.11
C HIS A 107 0.34 -1.31 2.02
N TRP A 108 0.86 -0.11 2.27
CA TRP A 108 1.64 0.66 1.32
C TRP A 108 2.60 1.60 2.06
N LEU A 109 3.69 2.01 1.41
CA LEU A 109 4.73 2.88 1.97
C LEU A 109 4.63 4.33 1.51
N GLY A 110 4.17 4.55 0.28
CA GLY A 110 3.92 5.89 -0.26
C GLY A 110 2.85 5.89 -1.35
N VAL A 111 2.23 7.07 -1.55
CA VAL A 111 1.48 7.44 -2.74
C VAL A 111 2.03 8.76 -3.24
N TRP A 112 2.30 8.90 -4.53
CA TRP A 112 2.79 10.14 -5.14
C TRP A 112 2.37 10.28 -6.60
N GLU A 113 2.42 11.50 -7.12
CA GLU A 113 2.21 11.80 -8.54
C GLU A 113 3.56 11.93 -9.27
N ASP A 114 3.59 11.49 -10.52
CA ASP A 114 4.72 11.65 -11.41
C ASP A 114 4.25 12.21 -12.76
N HIS A 115 4.86 13.31 -13.22
CA HIS A 115 4.47 14.02 -14.44
C HIS A 115 5.13 13.47 -15.71
N THR A 116 5.23 12.14 -15.81
CA THR A 116 5.78 11.45 -16.99
C THR A 116 4.80 11.48 -18.17
N ALA A 117 5.31 11.88 -19.34
CA ALA A 117 4.57 11.85 -20.60
C ALA A 117 4.31 10.40 -21.09
N PRO A 118 3.25 10.14 -21.88
CA PRO A 118 2.89 8.77 -22.29
C PRO A 118 4.00 7.99 -23.02
N ASN A 119 4.82 8.67 -23.81
CA ASN A 119 5.96 8.09 -24.54
C ASN A 119 7.13 7.71 -23.62
N GLU A 120 7.13 8.16 -22.37
CA GLU A 120 8.19 7.94 -21.39
C GLU A 120 7.81 6.93 -20.31
N LEU A 121 6.61 6.35 -20.37
CA LEU A 121 6.13 5.33 -19.42
C LEU A 121 7.06 4.12 -19.30
N GLY A 122 7.73 3.74 -20.40
CA GLY A 122 8.73 2.67 -20.37
C GLY A 122 9.94 3.00 -19.49
N LYS A 123 10.41 4.25 -19.53
CA LYS A 123 11.50 4.73 -18.66
C LYS A 123 11.04 4.77 -17.20
N LEU A 124 9.84 5.32 -16.94
CA LEU A 124 9.27 5.37 -15.60
C LEU A 124 9.14 3.96 -15.00
N ARG A 125 8.66 2.99 -15.78
CA ARG A 125 8.58 1.58 -15.38
C ARG A 125 9.96 1.04 -14.98
N ALA A 126 11.00 1.31 -15.78
CA ALA A 126 12.36 0.86 -15.48
C ALA A 126 12.89 1.48 -14.18
N VAL A 127 12.65 2.78 -13.96
CA VAL A 127 13.04 3.48 -12.71
C VAL A 127 12.33 2.86 -11.51
N MET A 128 11.01 2.63 -11.59
CA MET A 128 10.26 2.02 -10.49
C MET A 128 10.72 0.60 -10.19
N LYS A 129 11.00 -0.19 -11.24
CA LYS A 129 11.59 -1.53 -11.08
C LYS A 129 12.94 -1.45 -10.38
N ALA A 130 13.83 -0.55 -10.80
CA ALA A 130 15.13 -0.35 -10.15
C ALA A 130 15.01 0.04 -8.68
N LYS A 131 14.05 0.91 -8.31
CA LYS A 131 13.77 1.27 -6.91
C LYS A 131 13.37 0.05 -6.08
N LEU A 132 12.46 -0.78 -6.60
CA LEU A 132 12.03 -2.02 -5.92
C LEU A 132 13.18 -3.00 -5.77
N GLU A 133 14.00 -3.20 -6.80
CA GLU A 133 15.16 -4.11 -6.74
C GLU A 133 16.23 -3.62 -5.77
N ALA A 134 16.46 -2.30 -5.68
CA ALA A 134 17.39 -1.74 -4.70
C ALA A 134 16.91 -2.00 -3.26
N ARG A 135 15.60 -1.86 -2.99
CA ARG A 135 15.03 -2.19 -1.68
C ARG A 135 15.10 -3.68 -1.38
N HIS A 136 14.79 -4.53 -2.35
CA HIS A 136 14.95 -5.99 -2.21
C HIS A 136 16.38 -6.36 -1.83
N LYS A 137 17.38 -5.87 -2.57
CA LYS A 137 18.80 -6.11 -2.27
C LYS A 137 19.18 -5.63 -0.87
N LYS A 138 18.71 -4.45 -0.45
CA LYS A 138 18.93 -3.95 0.92
C LYS A 138 18.37 -4.91 1.97
N ARG A 139 17.15 -5.42 1.78
CA ARG A 139 16.55 -6.42 2.68
C ARG A 139 17.33 -7.73 2.69
N GLU A 140 17.77 -8.21 1.53
CA GLU A 140 18.60 -9.43 1.45
C GLU A 140 19.92 -9.28 2.21
N ILE A 141 20.60 -8.15 2.05
CA ILE A 141 21.86 -7.86 2.76
C ILE A 141 21.61 -7.83 4.27
N ALA A 142 20.56 -7.12 4.71
CA ALA A 142 20.19 -7.02 6.11
C ALA A 142 19.89 -8.42 6.70
N ARG A 143 19.11 -9.24 5.99
CA ARG A 143 18.84 -10.64 6.36
C ARG A 143 20.12 -11.49 6.49
N ARG A 144 21.06 -11.35 5.56
CA ARG A 144 22.33 -12.09 5.56
C ARG A 144 23.27 -11.65 6.68
N GLN A 145 23.19 -10.40 7.10
CA GLN A 145 23.99 -9.84 8.20
C GLN A 145 23.36 -10.09 9.59
N GLY A 146 22.28 -10.86 9.67
CA GLY A 146 21.55 -11.11 10.93
C GLY A 146 20.66 -9.95 11.38
N GLY A 147 20.61 -8.87 10.62
CA GLY A 147 19.75 -7.70 10.84
C GLY A 147 18.40 -7.87 10.17
N LEU A 148 17.54 -8.73 10.73
CA LEU A 148 16.10 -8.46 10.70
C LEU A 148 15.73 -7.83 12.03
N ASP A 149 16.30 -6.65 12.27
CA ASP A 149 15.86 -5.72 13.29
C ASP A 149 15.90 -4.33 12.61
N PHE A 150 14.82 -3.97 11.93
CA PHE A 150 14.64 -2.61 11.44
C PHE A 150 14.30 -1.74 12.64
N GLY A 151 15.34 -1.40 13.41
CA GLY A 151 15.24 -0.51 14.55
C GLY A 151 14.70 0.88 14.15
N PRO A 152 14.29 1.68 15.15
CA PRO A 152 13.65 2.99 14.97
C PRO A 152 14.40 3.95 14.03
N ASP A 153 15.73 3.79 13.90
CA ASP A 153 16.60 4.60 13.02
C ASP A 153 16.23 4.50 11.52
N TYR A 154 15.53 3.43 11.09
CA TYR A 154 15.05 3.28 9.71
C TYR A 154 13.77 4.11 9.44
N LEU A 155 13.01 4.45 10.48
CA LEU A 155 11.80 5.28 10.36
C LEU A 155 12.16 6.76 10.22
N GLU A 156 13.19 7.25 10.92
CA GLU A 156 13.58 8.67 10.85
C GLU A 156 14.10 9.07 9.47
N THR A 157 14.96 8.25 8.85
CA THR A 157 15.50 8.53 7.51
C THR A 157 14.46 8.40 6.39
N ALA A 158 13.43 7.56 6.57
CA ALA A 158 12.34 7.44 5.62
C ALA A 158 11.36 8.63 5.69
N ILE A 159 11.17 9.22 6.88
CA ILE A 159 10.28 10.37 7.07
C ILE A 159 10.94 11.68 6.60
N GLU A 160 12.25 11.86 6.85
CA GLU A 160 12.99 13.06 6.41
C GLU A 160 13.07 13.21 4.89
N HIS A 161 12.96 12.13 4.11
CA HIS A 161 12.98 12.18 2.65
C HIS A 161 11.59 12.28 2.00
N VAL A 162 10.50 12.21 2.79
CA VAL A 162 9.12 12.37 2.30
C VAL A 162 8.63 13.81 2.45
N TYR A 163 9.23 14.60 3.35
CA TYR A 163 8.96 16.03 3.49
C TYR A 163 10.26 16.82 3.38
N PRO A 164 10.54 17.52 2.27
CA PRO A 164 11.56 18.56 2.33
C PRO A 164 11.08 19.59 3.37
N GLN A 165 11.89 19.79 4.40
CA GLN A 165 11.71 20.88 5.37
C GLN A 165 11.69 22.19 4.58
N GLY A 166 10.50 22.76 4.43
CA GLY A 166 10.30 24.15 4.02
C GLY A 166 10.32 25.06 5.23
#